data_AF-A0A968TR13-F1
#
_entry.id   AF-A0A968TR13-F1
#
_cell.length_a   1.000
_cell.length_b   1.000
_cell.length_c   1.000
_cell.angle_alpha   90.00
_cell.angle_beta   90.00
_cell.angle_gamma   90.00
#
_symmetry.space_group_name_H-M   'P 1'
#
loop_
_entity.id
_entity.type
_entity.pdbx_description
1 polymer ?
#
loop_
_entity_poly.entity_id
_entity_poly.type
_entity_poly.pdbx_seq_one_letter_code
_entity_poly.pdbx_strand_id
1 'polypeptide(L)'
;MTDGKSEAALPVPLWSCEFAEASGQGASRLSDLTVGAKFELKCHGDLAVDWAGGDERPVRVAFAKEDENYSLVVLKAESLAPREARLLVTSYKAGKHAPEWVRVLQGDKGFEFGKPQWEIKSVLKPGEQVQPYGPFGPWTLSLPLWLILLAVAVVTVLVYAVVRRVRRHHQRKRLLEELGRHRTALSPLHQFYRDSRTLRRRVDGAKDEDLKALGPIWNVSSACSFCANLKCPRWNGARARFWGI
;
A
#
# COMPACT_ATOMS: atom_id res chain seq x y z
N MET A 1 -12.14 14.02 71.21
CA MET A 1 -10.84 13.42 71.57
C MET A 1 -10.65 12.24 70.65
N THR A 2 -10.04 12.48 69.50
CA THR A 2 -9.72 11.44 68.51
C THR A 2 -8.20 11.44 68.40
N ASP A 3 -7.61 10.34 68.85
CA ASP A 3 -6.18 10.11 68.89
C ASP A 3 -5.56 10.25 67.49
N GLY A 4 -4.72 11.26 67.34
CA GLY A 4 -3.82 11.41 66.21
C GLY A 4 -2.73 10.34 66.30
N LYS A 5 -3.01 9.17 65.72
CA LYS A 5 -2.02 8.13 65.51
C LYS A 5 -1.02 8.64 64.47
N SER A 6 0.08 9.22 64.94
CA SER A 6 1.24 9.58 64.12
C SER A 6 1.81 8.30 63.53
N GLU A 7 1.39 8.00 62.30
CA GLU A 7 1.96 6.96 61.45
C GLU A 7 3.43 7.31 61.24
N ALA A 8 4.31 6.52 61.85
CA ALA A 8 5.75 6.72 61.78
C ALA A 8 6.16 6.71 60.31
N ALA A 9 6.55 7.89 59.80
CA ALA A 9 7.06 8.06 58.46
C ALA A 9 8.22 7.07 58.25
N LEU A 10 7.94 6.03 57.47
CA LEU A 10 8.92 5.03 57.09
C LEU A 10 10.13 5.73 56.44
N PRO A 11 11.34 5.22 56.68
CA PRO A 11 12.58 5.89 56.27
C PRO A 11 12.57 6.16 54.77
N VAL A 12 12.93 7.41 54.47
CA VAL A 12 13.35 8.04 53.21
C VAL A 12 13.62 7.05 52.06
N PRO A 13 13.11 7.31 50.84
CA PRO A 13 13.21 6.38 49.71
C PRO A 13 14.66 5.94 49.46
N LEU A 14 14.86 4.63 49.31
CA LEU A 14 16.17 3.98 49.15
C LEU A 14 16.89 4.29 47.83
N TRP A 15 16.25 5.06 46.95
CA TRP A 15 16.74 5.38 45.62
C TRP A 15 16.68 6.89 45.37
N SER A 16 17.82 7.45 44.98
CA SER A 16 17.96 8.83 44.49
C SER A 16 17.96 8.81 42.97
N CYS A 17 17.17 9.68 42.35
CA CYS A 17 17.16 9.82 40.91
C CYS A 17 17.43 11.27 40.50
N GLU A 18 18.31 11.45 39.53
CA GLU A 18 18.67 12.73 38.95
C GLU A 18 18.35 12.72 37.46
N PHE A 19 17.79 13.83 36.98
CA PHE A 19 17.56 14.04 35.55
C PHE A 19 18.85 14.56 34.91
N ALA A 20 19.30 13.91 33.86
CA ALA A 20 20.48 14.27 33.09
C ALA A 20 20.11 14.52 31.62
N GLU A 21 20.93 15.30 30.92
CA GLU A 21 20.78 15.49 29.48
C GLU A 21 21.07 14.18 28.74
N ALA A 22 20.20 13.81 27.78
CA ALA A 22 20.41 12.59 27.01
C ALA A 22 21.67 12.71 26.14
N SER A 23 22.45 11.63 26.02
CA SER A 23 23.61 11.59 25.13
C SER A 23 23.19 11.11 23.72
N GLY A 24 22.53 11.97 22.93
CA GLY A 24 22.07 11.57 21.59
C GLY A 24 21.53 12.68 20.70
N GLN A 25 21.28 12.35 19.42
CA GLN A 25 20.60 13.24 18.47
C GLN A 25 19.18 13.53 18.97
N GLY A 26 18.88 14.80 19.29
CA GLY A 26 17.61 15.22 19.88
C GLY A 26 17.65 15.43 21.40
N ALA A 27 18.83 15.47 22.01
CA ALA A 27 18.99 15.89 23.40
C ALA A 27 18.65 17.37 23.58
N SER A 28 17.66 17.65 24.41
CA SER A 28 17.34 19.02 24.86
C SER A 28 18.03 19.29 26.19
N ARG A 29 18.44 20.55 26.41
CA ARG A 29 18.92 20.99 27.72
C ARG A 29 17.81 20.83 28.75
N LEU A 30 18.15 20.48 29.99
CA LEU A 30 17.18 20.34 31.09
C LEU A 30 16.32 21.59 31.30
N SER A 31 16.85 22.78 30.98
CA SER A 31 16.14 24.05 31.08
C SER A 31 15.12 24.31 29.97
N ASP A 32 15.13 23.53 28.88
CA ASP A 32 14.28 23.67 27.69
C ASP A 32 13.62 22.33 27.32
N LEU A 33 13.21 21.54 28.31
CA LEU A 33 12.43 20.34 28.07
C LEU A 33 11.08 20.72 27.48
N THR A 34 10.79 20.19 26.29
CA THR A 34 9.49 20.31 25.62
C THR A 34 8.74 18.99 25.66
N VAL A 35 7.44 19.02 25.38
CA VAL A 35 6.63 17.80 25.27
C VAL A 35 7.22 16.88 24.20
N GLY A 36 7.54 15.63 24.57
CA GLY A 36 8.19 14.66 23.70
C GLY A 36 9.72 14.73 23.64
N ALA A 37 10.35 15.69 24.34
CA ALA A 37 11.80 15.74 24.47
C ALA A 37 12.30 14.55 25.29
N LYS A 38 13.42 13.97 24.86
CA LYS A 38 14.05 12.82 25.51
C LYS A 38 15.12 13.30 26.47
N PHE A 39 15.11 12.79 27.69
CA PHE A 39 16.11 13.05 28.71
C PHE A 39 16.42 11.76 29.49
N GLU A 40 17.57 11.75 30.16
CA GLU A 40 18.04 10.58 30.90
C GLU A 40 17.63 10.72 32.37
N LEU A 41 17.16 9.63 32.96
CA LEU A 41 16.90 9.49 34.38
C LEU A 41 17.93 8.53 34.96
N LYS A 42 18.85 9.07 35.76
CA LYS A 42 19.92 8.32 36.43
C LYS A 42 19.50 8.08 37.86
N CYS A 43 19.25 6.82 38.19
CA CYS A 43 18.84 6.40 39.52
C CYS A 43 19.94 5.55 40.16
N HIS A 44 20.23 5.84 41.43
CA HIS A 44 21.17 5.11 42.26
C HIS A 44 20.50 4.77 43.59
N GLY A 45 20.67 3.54 44.08
CA GLY A 45 20.08 3.11 45.34
C GLY A 45 20.89 2.06 46.08
N ASP A 46 20.66 1.97 47.38
CA ASP A 46 21.39 1.06 48.27
C ASP A 46 20.87 -0.39 48.18
N LEU A 47 19.59 -0.56 47.84
CA LEU A 47 18.97 -1.87 47.64
C LEU A 47 19.28 -2.39 46.25
N ALA A 48 19.74 -3.64 46.17
CA ALA A 48 19.81 -4.34 44.91
C ALA A 48 18.38 -4.70 44.44
N VAL A 49 17.96 -4.18 43.29
CA VAL A 49 16.76 -4.61 42.57
C VAL A 49 17.16 -5.68 41.57
N ASP A 50 16.54 -6.84 41.69
CA ASP A 50 16.75 -7.94 40.75
C ASP A 50 15.94 -7.69 39.47
N TRP A 51 16.54 -6.93 38.55
CA TRP A 51 16.05 -6.80 37.18
C TRP A 51 16.13 -8.17 36.53
N ALA A 52 15.00 -8.85 36.39
CA ALA A 52 14.97 -10.18 35.79
C ALA A 52 15.53 -10.07 34.36
N GLY A 53 16.78 -10.45 34.16
CA GLY A 53 17.55 -10.27 32.93
C GLY A 53 17.03 -11.04 31.71
N GLY A 54 15.83 -11.61 31.79
CA GLY A 54 15.13 -12.29 30.70
C GLY A 54 13.62 -11.99 30.63
N ASP A 55 13.06 -11.13 31.50
CA ASP A 55 11.66 -10.75 31.39
C ASP A 55 11.52 -9.70 30.27
N GLU A 56 10.90 -10.10 29.15
CA GLU A 56 10.58 -9.22 28.01
C GLU A 56 9.56 -8.10 28.34
N ARG A 57 9.15 -7.99 29.62
CA ARG A 57 8.20 -6.97 30.07
C ARG A 57 8.87 -5.59 30.04
N PRO A 58 8.25 -4.58 29.39
CA PRO A 58 8.81 -3.24 29.35
C PRO A 58 8.75 -2.58 30.72
N VAL A 59 9.76 -1.75 31.02
CA VAL A 59 9.80 -0.91 32.22
C VAL A 59 8.66 0.11 32.15
N ARG A 60 7.85 0.20 33.20
CA ARG A 60 6.72 1.13 33.33
C ARG A 60 6.91 2.01 34.55
N VAL A 61 6.24 3.17 34.54
CA VAL A 61 6.24 4.11 35.66
C VAL A 61 4.83 4.19 36.22
N ALA A 62 4.71 4.12 37.55
CA ALA A 62 3.48 4.35 38.29
C ALA A 62 3.64 5.54 39.23
N PHE A 63 2.57 6.30 39.42
CA PHE A 63 2.54 7.53 40.22
C PHE A 63 1.58 7.38 41.41
N ALA A 64 1.71 8.30 42.37
CA ALA A 64 0.81 8.42 43.51
C ALA A 64 -0.65 8.68 43.11
N LYS A 65 -0.85 9.47 42.06
CA LYS A 65 -2.18 9.86 41.57
C LYS A 65 -2.34 9.52 40.09
N GLU A 66 -3.56 9.14 39.70
CA GLU A 66 -3.85 8.74 38.33
C GLU A 66 -3.83 9.92 37.33
N ASP A 67 -4.04 11.16 37.80
CA ASP A 67 -3.99 12.38 36.99
C ASP A 67 -2.55 12.72 36.55
N GLU A 68 -1.55 12.24 37.28
CA GLU A 68 -0.13 12.36 36.96
C GLU A 68 0.37 11.27 36.01
N ASN A 69 -0.46 10.28 35.65
CA ASN A 69 -0.14 9.30 34.63
C ASN A 69 0.25 10.02 33.32
N TYR A 70 1.25 9.50 32.62
CA TYR A 70 1.85 10.08 31.41
C TYR A 70 2.67 11.36 31.60
N SER A 71 2.84 11.86 32.84
CA SER A 71 3.80 12.95 33.12
C SER A 71 5.26 12.51 32.93
N LEU A 72 5.55 11.22 33.08
CA LEU A 72 6.82 10.59 32.76
C LEU A 72 6.56 9.22 32.14
N VAL A 73 7.21 8.94 31.01
CA VAL A 73 7.11 7.67 30.28
C VAL A 73 8.51 7.20 29.96
N VAL A 74 8.81 5.95 30.30
CA VAL A 74 10.09 5.30 29.96
C VAL A 74 10.03 4.83 28.52
N LEU A 75 10.93 5.33 27.68
CA LEU A 75 11.06 4.91 26.29
C LEU A 75 11.98 3.70 26.16
N LYS A 76 13.11 3.72 26.87
CA LYS A 76 14.14 2.70 26.78
C LYS A 76 14.93 2.64 28.08
N ALA A 77 15.25 1.44 28.55
CA ALA A 77 16.26 1.27 29.59
C ALA A 77 17.64 1.14 28.93
N GLU A 78 18.58 2.02 29.28
CA GLU A 78 19.95 1.99 28.75
C GLU A 78 20.83 1.03 29.56
N SER A 79 20.71 1.09 30.88
CA SER A 79 21.42 0.21 31.80
C SER A 79 20.52 -0.10 33.00
N LEU A 80 20.39 -1.38 33.33
CA LEU A 80 19.65 -1.87 34.50
C LEU A 80 20.60 -2.71 35.34
N ALA A 81 21.42 -2.04 36.17
CA ALA A 81 22.22 -2.71 37.18
C ALA A 81 21.42 -2.81 38.49
N PRO A 82 21.75 -3.75 39.39
CA PRO A 82 20.98 -3.93 40.62
C PRO A 82 20.87 -2.67 41.49
N ARG A 83 21.87 -1.80 41.46
CA ARG A 83 21.92 -0.55 42.25
C ARG A 83 21.97 0.72 41.41
N GLU A 84 21.96 0.59 40.09
CA GLU A 84 22.01 1.72 39.17
C GLU A 84 21.06 1.47 38.01
N ALA A 85 20.21 2.44 37.72
CA ALA A 85 19.32 2.39 36.55
C ALA A 85 19.48 3.67 35.73
N ARG A 86 19.70 3.51 34.42
CA ARG A 86 19.72 4.59 33.44
C ARG A 86 18.57 4.39 32.49
N LEU A 87 17.59 5.29 32.56
CA LEU A 87 16.35 5.20 31.81
C LEU A 87 16.27 6.41 30.88
N LEU A 88 16.02 6.17 29.60
CA LEU A 88 15.64 7.21 28.66
C LEU A 88 14.15 7.45 28.81
N VAL A 89 13.78 8.63 29.30
CA VAL A 89 12.41 9.02 29.61
C VAL A 89 11.95 10.17 28.71
N THR A 90 10.64 10.31 28.58
CA THR A 90 9.97 11.43 27.92
C THR A 90 8.76 11.85 28.74
N SER A 91 8.23 13.04 28.46
CA SER A 91 6.94 13.46 29.00
C SER A 91 5.97 13.87 27.92
N TYR A 92 4.68 13.59 28.14
CA TYR A 92 3.58 13.99 27.27
C TYR A 92 2.74 15.15 27.83
N LYS A 93 3.01 15.61 29.05
CA LYS A 93 2.25 16.70 29.70
C LYS A 93 3.15 17.90 29.95
N ALA A 94 2.78 19.05 29.40
CA ALA A 94 3.43 20.32 29.74
C ALA A 94 3.07 20.75 31.17
N GLY A 95 3.93 21.54 31.81
CA GLY A 95 3.73 22.09 33.15
C GLY A 95 4.84 21.73 34.13
N LYS A 96 4.65 22.19 35.38
CA LYS A 96 5.49 21.83 36.52
C LYS A 96 4.93 20.57 37.16
N HIS A 97 5.75 19.53 37.24
CA HIS A 97 5.37 18.25 37.84
C HIS A 97 6.19 18.04 39.10
N ALA A 98 5.50 17.72 40.19
CA ALA A 98 6.10 17.44 41.49
C ALA A 98 5.31 16.33 42.21
N PRO A 99 5.28 15.10 41.64
CA PRO A 99 4.59 13.97 42.26
C PRO A 99 5.21 13.64 43.63
N GLU A 100 4.40 13.08 44.53
CA GLU A 100 4.86 12.69 45.86
C GLU A 100 5.90 11.56 45.78
N TRP A 101 5.62 10.56 44.95
CA TRP A 101 6.50 9.44 44.66
C TRP A 101 6.30 8.94 43.23
N VAL A 102 7.36 8.32 42.71
CA VAL A 102 7.38 7.68 41.39
C VAL A 102 7.95 6.28 41.54
N ARG A 103 7.21 5.28 41.07
CA ARG A 103 7.62 3.88 41.11
C ARG A 103 7.98 3.37 39.73
N VAL A 104 9.20 2.90 39.56
CA VAL A 104 9.67 2.25 38.33
C VAL A 104 9.48 0.75 38.48
N LEU A 105 8.65 0.16 37.62
CA LEU A 105 8.23 -1.24 37.68
C LEU A 105 8.68 -1.99 36.42
N GLN A 106 9.19 -3.20 36.60
CA GLN A 106 9.37 -4.19 35.54
C GLN A 106 8.66 -5.48 35.97
N GLY A 107 7.39 -5.62 35.56
CA GLY A 107 6.52 -6.65 36.12
C GLY A 107 6.16 -6.35 37.58
N ASP A 108 6.51 -7.26 38.48
CA ASP A 108 6.19 -7.18 39.92
C ASP A 108 7.33 -6.60 40.76
N LYS A 109 8.51 -6.43 40.15
CA LYS A 109 9.70 -5.88 40.80
C LYS A 109 9.89 -4.42 40.39
N GLY A 110 10.47 -3.63 41.27
CA GLY A 110 10.72 -2.22 41.01
C GLY A 110 11.27 -1.49 42.21
N PHE A 111 11.50 -0.21 42.03
CA PHE A 111 11.89 0.69 43.11
C PHE A 111 11.05 1.96 43.07
N GLU A 112 11.00 2.65 44.20
CA GLU A 112 10.27 3.90 44.38
C GLU A 112 11.25 4.98 44.81
N PHE A 113 11.09 6.17 44.22
CA PHE A 113 11.84 7.36 44.59
C PHE A 113 10.88 8.53 44.83
N GLY A 114 11.22 9.37 45.80
CA GLY A 114 10.31 10.39 46.32
C GLY A 114 10.60 11.79 45.80
N LYS A 115 9.54 12.58 45.64
CA LYS A 115 9.55 14.02 45.37
C LYS A 115 10.42 14.49 44.19
N PRO A 116 10.46 13.79 43.03
CA PRO A 116 11.11 14.34 41.87
C PRO A 116 10.38 15.59 41.37
N GLN A 117 11.14 16.58 40.89
CA GLN A 117 10.59 17.82 40.34
C GLN A 117 11.17 18.08 38.96
N TRP A 118 10.29 18.39 38.00
CA TRP A 118 10.70 18.79 36.65
C TRP A 118 9.69 19.75 36.05
N GLU A 119 10.15 20.55 35.10
CA GLU A 119 9.32 21.53 34.38
C GLU A 119 9.42 21.28 32.88
N ILE A 120 8.28 21.07 32.24
CA ILE A 120 8.20 20.87 30.79
C ILE A 120 7.48 22.06 30.18
N LYS A 121 8.19 22.74 29.30
CA LYS A 121 7.66 23.85 28.51
C LYS A 121 6.71 23.31 27.45
N SER A 122 5.61 24.00 27.26
CA SER A 122 4.78 23.79 26.07
C SER A 122 5.57 24.21 24.84
N VAL A 123 5.43 23.47 23.74
CA VAL A 123 5.93 23.88 22.42
C VAL A 123 5.20 25.15 21.92
N LEU A 124 3.98 25.37 22.42
CA LEU A 124 3.15 26.51 22.09
C LEU A 124 3.61 27.74 22.88
N LYS A 125 3.76 28.87 22.19
CA LYS A 125 4.08 30.15 22.84
C LYS A 125 2.91 30.55 23.75
N PRO A 126 3.17 31.05 24.97
CA PRO A 126 2.11 31.53 25.85
C PRO A 126 1.35 32.68 25.16
N GLY A 127 0.07 32.46 24.84
CA GLY A 127 -0.78 33.43 24.13
C GLY A 127 -1.12 33.07 22.68
N GLU A 128 -0.50 32.04 22.11
CA GLU A 128 -0.89 31.52 20.80
C GLU A 128 -2.04 30.52 21.00
N GLN A 129 -3.27 30.92 20.66
CA GLN A 129 -4.40 29.99 20.66
C GLN A 129 -4.15 28.90 19.62
N VAL A 130 -4.18 27.64 20.06
CA VAL A 130 -4.15 26.49 19.16
C VAL A 130 -5.42 26.55 18.34
N GLN A 131 -5.34 27.08 17.13
CA GLN A 131 -6.43 26.88 16.18
C GLN A 131 -6.47 25.37 15.95
N PRO A 132 -7.59 24.69 16.30
CA PRO A 132 -7.72 23.28 15.97
C PRO A 132 -7.48 23.18 14.47
N TYR A 133 -6.51 22.36 14.06
CA TYR A 133 -6.38 22.04 12.66
C TYR A 133 -7.76 21.56 12.23
N GLY A 134 -8.39 22.29 11.30
CA GLY A 134 -9.65 21.85 10.72
C GLY A 134 -9.45 20.42 10.17
N PRO A 135 -10.53 19.68 9.90
CA PRO A 135 -10.45 18.40 9.21
C PRO A 135 -10.00 18.63 7.76
N PHE A 136 -8.77 19.08 7.57
CA PHE A 136 -8.02 18.95 6.36
C PHE A 136 -7.70 17.47 6.26
N GLY A 137 -8.63 16.72 5.68
CA GLY A 137 -8.32 15.40 5.15
C GLY A 137 -7.09 15.51 4.24
N PRO A 138 -6.34 14.42 4.03
CA PRO A 138 -5.17 14.45 3.18
C PRO A 138 -5.58 14.64 1.72
N TRP A 139 -5.80 15.89 1.30
CA TRP A 139 -6.01 16.29 -0.10
C TRP A 139 -4.75 16.09 -0.94
N THR A 140 -3.63 15.75 -0.30
CA THR A 140 -2.36 15.33 -0.91
C THR A 140 -2.18 13.82 -0.89
N LEU A 141 -3.25 13.01 -0.78
CA LEU A 141 -3.17 11.62 -1.22
C LEU A 141 -2.83 11.66 -2.70
N SER A 142 -1.54 11.48 -3.00
CA SER A 142 -1.05 11.21 -4.34
C SER A 142 -1.84 10.01 -4.83
N LEU A 143 -2.87 10.28 -5.64
CA LEU A 143 -3.63 9.23 -6.29
C LEU A 143 -2.60 8.34 -6.98
N PRO A 144 -2.50 7.08 -6.58
CA PRO A 144 -1.43 6.25 -7.09
C PRO A 144 -1.58 6.16 -8.61
N LEU A 145 -0.47 6.35 -9.33
CA LEU A 145 -0.45 6.57 -10.78
C LEU A 145 -1.23 5.50 -11.58
N TRP A 146 -1.34 4.28 -11.05
CA TRP A 146 -2.11 3.20 -11.66
C TRP A 146 -3.61 3.51 -11.78
N LEU A 147 -4.22 4.28 -10.87
CA LEU A 147 -5.63 4.68 -10.97
C LEU A 147 -5.85 5.64 -12.14
N ILE A 148 -4.92 6.56 -12.37
CA ILE A 148 -4.96 7.50 -13.50
C ILE A 148 -4.80 6.71 -14.81
N LEU A 149 -3.85 5.78 -14.87
CA LEU A 149 -3.66 4.91 -16.04
C LEU A 149 -4.91 4.06 -16.32
N LEU A 150 -5.54 3.51 -15.29
CA LEU A 150 -6.78 2.73 -15.42
C LEU A 150 -7.93 3.59 -15.93
N ALA A 151 -8.09 4.82 -15.42
CA ALA A 151 -9.10 5.75 -15.91
C ALA A 151 -8.90 6.08 -17.40
N VAL A 152 -7.66 6.35 -17.83
CA VAL A 152 -7.34 6.60 -19.24
C VAL A 152 -7.63 5.36 -20.11
N ALA A 153 -7.30 4.16 -19.63
CA ALA A 153 -7.62 2.91 -20.32
C ALA A 153 -9.13 2.71 -20.50
N VAL A 154 -9.93 2.99 -19.48
CA VAL A 154 -11.40 2.88 -19.58
C VAL A 154 -11.96 3.88 -20.60
N VAL A 155 -11.50 5.14 -20.56
CA VAL A 155 -11.95 6.17 -21.51
C VAL A 155 -11.59 5.81 -22.95
N THR A 156 -10.37 5.32 -23.19
CA THR A 156 -9.94 4.91 -24.54
C THR A 156 -10.74 3.73 -25.08
N VAL A 157 -11.06 2.74 -24.24
CA VAL A 157 -11.94 1.61 -24.62
C VAL A 157 -13.34 2.08 -24.98
N LEU A 158 -13.91 3.01 -24.21
CA LEU A 158 -15.23 3.58 -24.48
C LEU A 158 -15.26 4.34 -25.81
N VAL A 159 -14.28 5.22 -26.06
CA VAL A 159 -14.17 5.95 -27.33
C VAL A 159 -14.01 4.98 -28.51
N TYR A 160 -13.16 3.97 -28.37
CA TYR A 160 -12.97 2.94 -29.40
C TYR A 160 -14.28 2.18 -29.70
N ALA A 161 -15.04 1.81 -28.66
CA ALA A 161 -16.32 1.13 -28.81
C ALA A 161 -17.35 1.99 -29.58
N VAL A 162 -17.44 3.28 -29.26
CA VAL A 162 -18.31 4.24 -29.96
C VAL A 162 -17.91 4.37 -31.43
N VAL A 163 -16.62 4.61 -31.71
CA VAL A 163 -16.11 4.73 -33.10
C VAL A 163 -16.38 3.45 -33.90
N ARG A 164 -16.15 2.28 -33.31
CA ARG A 164 -16.42 0.98 -33.96
C ARG A 164 -17.90 0.78 -34.24
N ARG A 165 -18.78 1.19 -33.33
CA ARG A 165 -20.23 1.10 -33.49
C ARG A 165 -20.73 2.03 -34.61
N VAL A 166 -20.24 3.26 -34.66
CA VAL A 166 -20.55 4.23 -35.71
C VAL A 166 -20.08 3.72 -37.08
N ARG A 167 -18.84 3.22 -37.18
CA ARG A 167 -18.31 2.64 -38.44
C ARG A 167 -19.16 1.46 -38.94
N ARG A 168 -19.52 0.51 -38.06
CA ARG A 168 -20.40 -0.60 -38.42
C ARG A 168 -21.78 -0.12 -38.88
N HIS A 169 -22.33 0.91 -38.24
CA HIS A 169 -23.61 1.46 -38.63
C HIS A 169 -23.56 2.11 -40.01
N HIS A 170 -22.50 2.87 -40.32
CA HIS A 170 -22.30 3.45 -41.65
C HIS A 170 -22.08 2.38 -42.72
N GLN A 171 -21.30 1.34 -42.46
CA GLN A 171 -21.12 0.23 -43.40
C GLN A 171 -22.45 -0.45 -43.73
N ARG A 172 -23.27 -0.70 -42.71
CA ARG A 172 -24.61 -1.28 -42.91
C ARG A 172 -25.50 -0.35 -43.73
N LYS A 173 -25.49 0.95 -43.47
CA LYS A 173 -26.26 1.93 -44.26
C LYS A 173 -25.82 1.95 -45.72
N ARG A 174 -24.51 2.00 -46.00
CA ARG A 174 -23.98 1.94 -47.37
C ARG A 174 -24.40 0.67 -48.09
N LEU A 175 -24.29 -0.49 -47.44
CA LEU A 175 -24.74 -1.76 -48.02
C LEU A 175 -26.25 -1.75 -48.32
N LEU A 176 -27.07 -1.22 -47.42
CA LEU A 176 -28.51 -1.10 -47.63
C LEU A 176 -28.86 -0.11 -48.76
N GLU A 177 -28.11 0.98 -48.89
CA GLU A 177 -28.25 1.94 -49.98
C GLU A 177 -27.86 1.30 -51.33
N GLU A 178 -26.77 0.54 -51.38
CA GLU A 178 -26.35 -0.24 -52.56
C GLU A 178 -27.40 -1.30 -52.93
N LEU A 179 -27.92 -2.05 -51.96
CA LEU A 179 -29.02 -3.00 -52.18
C LEU A 179 -30.31 -2.30 -52.65
N GLY A 180 -30.59 -1.10 -52.14
CA GLY A 180 -31.71 -0.27 -52.58
C GLY A 180 -31.58 0.18 -54.04
N ARG A 181 -30.37 0.56 -54.46
CA ARG A 181 -30.06 0.90 -55.87
C ARG A 181 -30.13 -0.32 -56.79
N HIS A 182 -29.72 -1.48 -56.29
CA HIS A 182 -29.77 -2.76 -57.00
C HIS A 182 -31.05 -3.55 -56.72
N ARG A 183 -32.20 -2.88 -56.50
CA ARG A 183 -33.55 -3.46 -56.64
C ARG A 183 -33.82 -3.87 -58.10
N THR A 184 -32.96 -4.72 -58.64
CA THR A 184 -33.26 -5.58 -59.76
C THR A 184 -34.20 -6.66 -59.23
N ALA A 185 -35.21 -7.02 -60.01
CA ALA A 185 -36.33 -7.88 -59.59
C ALA A 185 -35.95 -9.35 -59.31
N LEU A 186 -34.66 -9.67 -59.12
CA LEU A 186 -34.14 -11.03 -58.97
C LEU A 186 -33.53 -11.21 -57.57
N SER A 187 -33.83 -12.33 -56.94
CA SER A 187 -33.29 -12.68 -55.63
C SER A 187 -31.74 -12.77 -55.69
N PRO A 188 -31.03 -12.47 -54.59
CA PRO A 188 -29.56 -12.57 -54.53
C PRO A 188 -29.05 -13.98 -54.90
N LEU A 189 -29.87 -15.00 -54.64
CA LEU A 189 -29.63 -16.38 -55.02
C LEU A 189 -29.61 -16.56 -56.56
N HIS A 190 -30.52 -15.89 -57.27
CA HIS A 190 -30.52 -15.87 -58.74
C HIS A 190 -29.31 -15.15 -59.32
N GLN A 191 -28.86 -14.06 -58.68
CA GLN A 191 -27.67 -13.33 -59.12
C GLN A 191 -26.41 -14.19 -58.93
N PHE A 192 -26.28 -14.88 -57.80
CA PHE A 192 -25.21 -15.87 -57.59
C PHE A 192 -25.20 -16.98 -58.65
N TYR A 193 -26.36 -17.53 -59.01
CA TYR A 193 -26.45 -18.55 -60.08
C TYR A 193 -26.08 -17.99 -61.47
N ARG A 194 -26.41 -16.73 -61.74
CA ARG A 194 -26.03 -16.07 -62.99
C ARG A 194 -24.52 -15.84 -63.05
N ASP A 195 -23.92 -15.38 -61.96
CA ASP A 195 -22.49 -15.10 -61.88
C ASP A 195 -21.68 -16.40 -61.93
N SER A 196 -22.12 -17.46 -61.25
CA SER A 196 -21.47 -18.77 -61.29
C SER A 196 -21.49 -19.39 -62.69
N ARG A 197 -22.61 -19.27 -63.42
CA ARG A 197 -22.68 -19.68 -64.84
C ARG A 197 -21.76 -18.85 -65.73
N THR A 198 -21.66 -17.55 -65.48
CA THR A 198 -20.79 -16.66 -66.26
C THR A 198 -19.31 -16.96 -66.02
N LEU A 199 -18.93 -17.20 -64.76
CA LEU A 199 -17.59 -17.66 -64.39
C LEU A 199 -17.26 -19.01 -65.04
N ARG A 200 -18.19 -19.97 -65.00
CA ARG A 200 -18.00 -21.27 -65.63
C ARG A 200 -17.76 -21.15 -67.14
N ARG A 201 -18.54 -20.33 -67.85
CA ARG A 201 -18.31 -20.06 -69.29
C ARG A 201 -16.97 -19.40 -69.56
N ARG A 202 -16.50 -18.49 -68.70
CA ARG A 202 -15.16 -17.89 -68.83
C ARG A 202 -14.05 -18.90 -68.59
N VAL A 203 -14.22 -19.79 -67.61
CA VAL A 203 -13.26 -20.86 -67.33
C VAL A 203 -13.22 -21.88 -68.47
N ASP A 204 -14.37 -22.29 -68.99
CA ASP A 204 -14.46 -23.23 -70.12
C ASP A 204 -13.87 -22.60 -71.39
N GLY A 205 -14.17 -21.32 -71.67
CA GLY A 205 -13.59 -20.60 -72.81
C GLY A 205 -12.09 -20.33 -72.68
N ALA A 206 -11.60 -20.01 -71.48
CA ALA A 206 -10.16 -19.84 -71.22
C ALA A 206 -9.41 -21.17 -71.34
N LYS A 207 -10.02 -22.29 -70.90
CA LYS A 207 -9.46 -23.63 -71.08
C LYS A 207 -9.19 -23.94 -72.54
N ASP A 208 -10.09 -23.59 -73.46
CA ASP A 208 -9.91 -23.91 -74.88
C ASP A 208 -8.82 -23.07 -75.56
N GLU A 209 -8.64 -21.80 -75.14
CA GLU A 209 -7.55 -20.95 -75.62
C GLU A 209 -6.19 -21.35 -75.00
N ASP A 210 -6.16 -21.60 -73.69
CA ASP A 210 -4.95 -22.01 -72.97
C ASP A 210 -4.52 -23.45 -73.34
N LEU A 211 -5.45 -24.38 -73.57
CA LEU A 211 -5.13 -25.74 -74.04
C LEU A 211 -4.60 -25.75 -75.49
N LYS A 212 -5.04 -24.81 -76.35
CA LYS A 212 -4.44 -24.63 -77.68
C LYS A 212 -3.04 -23.99 -77.60
N ALA A 213 -2.83 -23.06 -76.66
CA ALA A 213 -1.52 -22.44 -76.43
C ALA A 213 -0.49 -23.42 -75.84
N LEU A 214 -0.93 -24.46 -75.11
CA LEU A 214 -0.07 -25.45 -74.44
C LEU A 214 0.13 -26.76 -75.22
N GLY A 215 -0.32 -26.82 -76.47
CA GLY A 215 -0.51 -28.03 -77.29
C GLY A 215 0.71 -28.89 -77.68
N PRO A 216 1.99 -28.51 -77.44
CA PRO A 216 3.04 -29.52 -77.51
C PRO A 216 3.97 -29.62 -76.28
N ILE A 217 3.75 -28.86 -75.19
CA ILE A 217 4.79 -28.73 -74.14
C ILE A 217 4.57 -29.64 -72.92
N TRP A 218 3.38 -30.22 -72.73
CA TRP A 218 3.13 -31.10 -71.57
C TRP A 218 3.45 -32.56 -71.85
N ASN A 219 4.75 -32.85 -72.05
CA ASN A 219 5.28 -34.18 -71.78
C ASN A 219 5.46 -34.32 -70.26
N VAL A 220 4.40 -34.75 -69.58
CA VAL A 220 4.31 -34.89 -68.12
C VAL A 220 5.14 -36.09 -67.66
N SER A 221 6.46 -35.91 -67.53
CA SER A 221 7.33 -36.94 -66.94
C SER A 221 8.29 -36.43 -65.85
N SER A 222 8.30 -35.13 -65.51
CA SER A 222 9.35 -34.58 -64.62
C SER A 222 8.85 -33.91 -63.33
N ALA A 223 7.54 -33.82 -63.07
CA ALA A 223 7.02 -33.04 -61.95
C ALA A 223 6.70 -33.85 -60.66
N CYS A 224 7.27 -35.05 -60.48
CA CYS A 224 7.05 -35.84 -59.24
C CYS A 224 8.18 -35.70 -58.19
N SER A 225 9.24 -34.93 -58.44
CA SER A 225 10.42 -34.96 -57.56
C SER A 225 10.49 -33.84 -56.50
N PHE A 226 9.51 -32.93 -56.42
CA PHE A 226 9.63 -31.72 -55.57
C PHE A 226 8.83 -31.75 -54.25
N CYS A 227 8.06 -32.80 -53.96
CA CYS A 227 7.31 -32.93 -52.70
C CYS A 227 8.05 -33.67 -51.57
N ALA A 228 9.34 -33.98 -51.73
CA ALA A 228 10.08 -34.77 -50.73
C ALA A 228 10.67 -33.97 -49.55
N ASN A 229 10.71 -32.62 -49.62
CA ASN A 229 11.52 -31.85 -48.67
C ASN A 229 10.80 -30.74 -47.89
N LEU A 230 9.49 -30.61 -48.02
CA LEU A 230 8.71 -29.72 -47.17
C LEU A 230 8.10 -30.52 -46.03
N LYS A 231 8.75 -30.45 -44.87
CA LYS A 231 8.20 -30.82 -43.56
C LYS A 231 6.79 -30.20 -43.44
N CYS A 232 5.76 -31.02 -43.64
CA CYS A 232 4.41 -30.63 -43.28
C CYS A 232 4.38 -30.38 -41.77
N PRO A 233 4.02 -29.16 -41.30
CA PRO A 233 3.80 -28.93 -39.88
C PRO A 233 2.67 -29.83 -39.41
N ARG A 234 3.00 -30.68 -38.43
CA ARG A 234 2.09 -31.60 -37.76
C ARG A 234 0.95 -30.79 -37.15
N TRP A 235 -0.21 -30.87 -37.78
CA TRP A 235 -1.46 -30.26 -37.33
C TRP A 235 -1.91 -31.00 -36.06
N ASN A 236 -1.42 -30.56 -34.89
CA ASN A 236 -1.90 -31.05 -33.61
C ASN A 236 -3.31 -30.48 -33.41
N GLY A 237 -4.30 -31.33 -33.62
CA GLY A 237 -5.71 -31.05 -33.36
C GLY A 237 -5.93 -30.67 -31.90
N ALA A 238 -5.98 -29.37 -31.63
CA ALA A 238 -6.51 -28.84 -30.39
C ALA A 238 -8.03 -29.10 -30.39
N ARG A 239 -8.45 -30.13 -29.65
CA ARG A 239 -9.86 -30.36 -29.29
C ARG A 239 -10.40 -29.11 -28.61
N ALA A 240 -11.24 -28.37 -29.31
CA ALA A 240 -12.16 -27.42 -28.70
C ALA A 240 -13.09 -28.18 -27.76
N ARG A 241 -12.92 -28.01 -26.44
CA ARG A 241 -13.92 -28.39 -25.45
C ARG A 241 -15.01 -27.32 -25.48
N PHE A 242 -16.13 -27.67 -26.10
CA PHE A 242 -17.42 -27.01 -25.89
C PHE A 242 -17.81 -27.17 -24.42
N TRP A 243 -17.87 -26.07 -23.67
CA TRP A 243 -18.67 -25.99 -22.45
C TRP A 243 -19.97 -25.29 -22.84
N GLY A 244 -21.08 -26.00 -22.68
CA GLY A 244 -22.42 -25.46 -22.78
C GLY A 244 -22.76 -24.63 -21.54
N ILE A 245 -23.43 -23.51 -21.79
CA ILE A 245 -24.29 -22.78 -20.86
C ILE A 245 -25.67 -22.79 -21.50
#